data_AF-A0A1M7HE66-F1
#
_entry.id   AF-A0A1M7HE66-F1
#
_cell.length_a   1.000
_cell.length_b   1.000
_cell.length_c   1.000
_cell.angle_alpha   90.00
_cell.angle_beta   90.00
_cell.angle_gamma   90.00
#
_symmetry.space_group_name_H-M   'P 1'
#
loop_
_entity.id
_entity.type
_entity.pdbx_description
1 polymer ?
#
loop_
_entity_poly.entity_id
_entity_poly.type
_entity_poly.pdbx_seq_one_letter_code
_entity_poly.pdbx_strand_id
1 'polypeptide(L)'
;MPHDRIHHGFQCRHVNIALPEGPGQDRIPDLLRAAAATIEEMETDGPIGVMDVLLHYDLEAGANRPHVTLYYYFPEEDEELL
;
A
#
# COMPACT_ATOMS: atom_id res chain seq x y z
N MET A 1 40.49 2.10 -1.36
CA MET A 1 39.30 2.04 -2.21
C MET A 1 38.10 1.99 -1.30
N PRO A 2 37.23 3.02 -1.24
CA PRO A 2 36.00 2.89 -0.48
C PRO A 2 35.07 1.94 -1.23
N HIS A 3 34.48 1.00 -0.50
CA HIS A 3 33.48 0.08 -1.02
C HIS A 3 32.26 0.89 -1.47
N ASP A 4 31.88 0.73 -2.74
CA ASP A 4 30.56 1.08 -3.23
C ASP A 4 29.55 0.21 -2.47
N ARG A 5 29.11 0.67 -1.30
CA ARG A 5 27.86 0.20 -0.70
C ARG A 5 26.75 0.75 -1.57
N ILE A 6 26.42 0.02 -2.62
CA ILE A 6 25.08 0.10 -3.19
C ILE A 6 24.17 -0.35 -2.07
N HIS A 7 23.58 0.61 -1.35
CA HIS A 7 22.40 0.32 -0.56
C HIS A 7 21.39 -0.22 -1.57
N HIS A 8 21.17 -1.53 -1.58
CA HIS A 8 19.97 -2.10 -2.17
C HIS A 8 18.83 -1.38 -1.43
N GLY A 9 18.24 -0.37 -2.07
CA GLY A 9 17.28 0.50 -1.41
C GLY A 9 16.13 -0.34 -0.88
N PHE A 10 15.60 0.02 0.28
CA PHE A 10 14.36 -0.58 0.80
C PHE A 10 13.33 -0.62 -0.33
N GLN A 11 12.88 -1.81 -0.73
CA GLN A 11 11.84 -1.93 -1.75
C GLN A 11 10.52 -1.47 -1.13
N CYS A 12 10.21 -0.19 -1.32
CA CYS A 12 8.91 0.36 -0.97
C CYS A 12 7.89 -0.12 -2.01
N ARG A 13 7.08 -1.11 -1.62
CA ARG A 13 5.96 -1.61 -2.41
C ARG A 13 4.75 -0.71 -2.18
N HIS A 14 3.84 -0.65 -3.16
CA HIS A 14 2.58 0.05 -2.97
C HIS A 14 1.41 -0.66 -3.64
N VAL A 15 0.22 -0.47 -3.08
CA VAL A 15 -1.05 -0.86 -3.68
C VAL A 15 -2.02 0.31 -3.58
N ASN A 16 -2.81 0.53 -4.63
CA ASN A 16 -3.87 1.53 -4.66
C ASN A 16 -5.23 0.81 -4.68
N ILE A 17 -6.10 1.19 -3.76
CA ILE A 17 -7.38 0.56 -3.51
C ILE A 17 -8.47 1.61 -3.74
N ALA A 18 -9.51 1.23 -4.47
CA ALA A 18 -10.71 2.02 -4.64
C ALA A 18 -11.94 1.10 -4.70
N LEU A 19 -13.07 1.61 -4.23
CA LEU A 19 -14.33 0.88 -4.32
C LEU A 19 -14.79 0.76 -5.78
N PRO A 20 -15.52 -0.31 -6.14
CA PRO A 20 -16.11 -0.44 -7.47
C PRO A 20 -16.94 0.78 -7.86
N GLU A 21 -16.93 1.13 -9.15
CA GLU A 21 -17.73 2.24 -9.64
C GLU A 21 -19.22 2.00 -9.45
N GLY A 22 -19.96 3.06 -9.11
CA GLY A 22 -21.41 3.03 -8.92
C GLY A 22 -21.87 3.40 -7.51
N PRO A 23 -23.07 2.95 -7.08
CA PRO A 23 -23.62 3.29 -5.77
C PRO A 23 -22.69 2.91 -4.62
N GLY A 24 -22.34 3.90 -3.80
CA GLY A 24 -21.45 3.71 -2.64
C GLY A 24 -19.96 3.76 -2.95
N GLN A 25 -19.55 4.05 -4.19
CA GLN A 25 -18.14 4.19 -4.57
C GLN A 25 -17.35 5.25 -3.77
N ASP A 26 -18.06 6.19 -3.14
CA ASP A 26 -17.54 7.30 -2.34
C ASP A 26 -17.57 7.02 -0.82
N ARG A 27 -18.00 5.84 -0.40
CA ARG A 27 -18.11 5.49 1.03
C ARG A 27 -16.74 5.20 1.65
N ILE A 28 -16.14 6.26 2.20
CA ILE A 28 -14.86 6.21 2.92
C ILE A 28 -14.77 5.08 3.96
N PRO A 29 -15.77 4.82 4.83
CA PRO A 29 -15.65 3.74 5.79
C PRO A 29 -15.51 2.35 5.14
N ASP A 30 -16.14 2.14 3.99
CA ASP A 30 -16.09 0.85 3.29
C ASP A 30 -14.75 0.70 2.56
N LEU A 31 -14.20 1.81 2.04
CA LEU A 31 -12.85 1.87 1.48
C LEU A 31 -11.77 1.56 2.54
N LEU A 32 -11.89 2.12 3.75
CA LEU A 32 -10.96 1.83 4.85
C LEU A 32 -11.05 0.37 5.31
N ARG A 33 -12.24 -0.24 5.29
CA ARG A 33 -12.38 -1.68 5.55
C ARG A 33 -11.74 -2.52 4.44
N ALA A 34 -11.86 -2.12 3.17
CA ALA A 34 -11.19 -2.79 2.07
C ALA A 34 -9.67 -2.72 2.23
N ALA A 35 -9.12 -1.56 2.62
CA ALA A 35 -7.70 -1.42 2.91
C ALA A 35 -7.24 -2.30 4.08
N ALA A 36 -8.02 -2.38 5.16
CA ALA A 36 -7.74 -3.28 6.27
C ALA A 36 -7.76 -4.75 5.83
N ALA A 37 -8.77 -5.17 5.07
CA ALA A 37 -8.87 -6.53 4.55
C ALA A 37 -7.70 -6.89 3.62
N THR A 38 -7.23 -5.94 2.81
CA THR A 38 -6.03 -6.14 1.98
C THR A 38 -4.77 -6.34 2.82
N ILE A 39 -4.62 -5.59 3.93
CA ILE A 39 -3.50 -5.80 4.87
C ILE A 39 -3.57 -7.20 5.50
N GLU A 40 -4.75 -7.59 5.99
CA GLU A 40 -4.99 -8.92 6.57
C GLU A 40 -4.69 -10.05 5.57
N GLU A 41 -5.02 -9.85 4.28
CA GLU A 41 -4.68 -10.81 3.21
C GLU A 41 -3.17 -10.89 2.97
N MET A 42 -2.48 -9.75 2.89
CA MET A 42 -1.02 -9.72 2.71
C MET A 42 -0.28 -10.37 3.88
N GLU A 43 -0.80 -10.25 5.10
CA GLU A 43 -0.25 -10.92 6.29
C GLU A 43 -0.31 -12.45 6.20
N THR A 44 -1.08 -13.02 5.26
CA THR A 44 -1.09 -14.47 5.01
C THR A 44 0.16 -14.96 4.28
N ASP A 45 0.86 -14.09 3.55
CA ASP A 45 2.14 -14.40 2.87
C ASP A 45 3.36 -14.21 3.80
N GLY A 46 3.20 -13.46 4.89
CA GLY A 46 4.25 -13.19 5.88
C GLY A 46 4.02 -11.86 6.61
N PRO A 47 4.85 -11.53 7.62
CA PRO A 47 4.74 -10.26 8.34
C PRO A 47 4.86 -9.07 7.38
N ILE A 48 4.05 -8.04 7.56
CA ILE A 48 4.12 -6.81 6.75
C ILE A 48 4.44 -5.60 7.62
N GLY A 49 5.24 -4.68 7.08
CA GLY A 49 5.40 -3.34 7.63
C GLY A 49 4.69 -2.33 6.76
N VAL A 50 3.70 -1.62 7.30
CA VAL A 50 3.05 -0.48 6.61
C VAL A 50 3.80 0.80 6.96
N MET A 51 4.31 1.47 5.93
CA MET A 51 5.03 2.73 6.06
C MET A 51 4.06 3.92 6.08
N ASP A 52 3.17 3.99 5.09
CA ASP A 52 2.24 5.10 4.92
C ASP A 52 0.88 4.62 4.39
N VAL A 53 -0.18 5.32 4.82
CA VAL A 53 -1.55 5.15 4.34
C VAL A 53 -2.07 6.50 3.87
N LEU A 54 -2.32 6.64 2.57
CA LEU A 54 -2.75 7.89 1.96
C LEU A 54 -4.18 7.75 1.46
N LEU A 55 -5.11 8.51 2.04
CA LEU A 55 -6.46 8.70 1.51
C LEU A 55 -6.48 9.95 0.63
N HIS A 56 -6.77 9.78 -0.65
CA HIS A 56 -6.79 10.88 -1.62
C HIS A 56 -7.92 10.70 -2.62
N TYR A 57 -8.18 11.74 -3.42
CA TYR A 57 -9.16 11.70 -4.51
C TYR A 57 -8.42 11.84 -5.82
N ASP A 58 -8.76 11.01 -6.79
CA ASP A 58 -8.28 11.20 -8.16
C ASP A 58 -9.06 12.37 -8.79
N LEU A 59 -8.36 13.48 -9.03
CA LEU A 59 -8.94 14.68 -9.60
C LEU A 59 -8.99 14.65 -11.13
N GLU A 60 -8.28 13.71 -11.78
CA GLU A 60 -8.13 13.67 -13.23
C GLU A 60 -9.27 12.89 -13.91
N ALA A 61 -9.89 11.94 -13.21
CA ALA A 61 -10.96 11.10 -13.75
C ALA A 61 -12.37 11.73 -13.71
N GLY A 62 -12.51 12.98 -13.22
CA GLY A 62 -13.79 13.70 -13.14
C GLY A 62 -14.81 13.13 -12.15
N ALA A 63 -14.48 12.04 -11.46
CA ALA A 63 -15.26 11.47 -10.38
C ALA A 63 -14.58 11.79 -9.05
N ASN A 64 -15.32 12.35 -8.09
CA ASN A 64 -14.89 12.45 -6.68
C ASN A 64 -14.79 11.05 -6.05
N ARG A 65 -13.89 10.22 -6.58
CA ARG A 65 -13.70 8.84 -6.18
C ARG A 65 -12.51 8.79 -5.22
N PRO A 66 -12.73 8.37 -3.96
CA PRO A 66 -11.65 8.23 -3.00
C PRO A 66 -10.84 6.98 -3.29
N HIS A 67 -9.54 7.10 -3.06
CA HIS A 67 -8.52 6.06 -3.19
C HIS A 67 -7.72 5.97 -1.90
N VAL A 68 -7.33 4.76 -1.51
CA VAL A 68 -6.33 4.52 -0.47
C VAL A 68 -5.09 3.93 -1.13
N THR A 69 -3.96 4.62 -1.00
CA THR A 69 -2.66 4.06 -1.34
C THR A 69 -1.97 3.60 -0.06
N LEU A 70 -1.56 2.33 -0.03
CA LEU A 70 -0.71 1.76 1.01
C LEU A 70 0.72 1.69 0.50
N TYR A 71 1.69 2.18 1.27
CA TYR A 71 3.12 1.93 1.07
C TYR A 71 3.60 0.94 2.13
N TYR A 72 4.25 -0.14 1.72
CA TYR A 72 4.57 -1.26 2.61
C TYR A 72 5.83 -2.03 2.18
N TYR A 73 6.33 -2.90 3.07
CA TYR A 73 7.44 -3.82 2.85
C TYR A 73 7.25 -5.14 3.61
N PHE A 74 7.97 -6.20 3.22
CA PHE A 74 8.03 -7.48 3.94
C PHE A 74 9.38 -7.57 4.67
N PRO A 75 9.44 -7.64 6.01
CA PRO A 75 10.69 -7.62 6.77
C PRO A 75 11.61 -8.83 6.52
N GLU A 76 11.05 -10.00 6.21
CA GLU A 76 11.84 -11.22 6.02
C GLU A 76 12.65 -11.22 4.71
N GLU A 77 12.29 -10.38 3.73
CA GLU A 77 13.11 -10.20 2.51
C GLU A 77 14.42 -9.42 2.78
N ASP A 78 14.55 -8.76 3.94
CA ASP A 78 15.77 -8.06 4.33
C ASP A 78 16.77 -8.94 5.11
N GLU A 79 16.36 -10.11 5.64
CA GLU A 79 17.23 -10.97 6.47
C GLU A 79 18.20 -11.87 5.68
N GLU A 80 17.96 -12.15 4.39
CA GLU A 80 18.91 -12.90 3.55
C GLU A 80 20.20 -12.12 3.20
N LEU A 81 20.36 -10.89 3.70
CA LEU A 81 21.48 -9.99 3.40
C LEU A 81 22.40 -9.67 4.60
N LEU A 82 22.26 -10.36 5.75
CA LEU A 82 23.10 -10.14 6.94
C LEU A 82 24.08 -11.29 7.25
#